data_AF-V5YPH0-F1
#
_entry.id   AF-V5YPH0-F1
#
_cell.length_a   1.000
_cell.length_b   1.000
_cell.length_c   1.000
_cell.angle_alpha   90.00
_cell.angle_beta   90.00
_cell.angle_gamma   90.00
#
_symmetry.space_group_name_H-M   'P 1'
#
loop_
_entity.id
_entity.type
_entity.pdbx_description
1 polymer ?
#
loop_
_entity_poly.entity_id
_entity_poly.type
_entity_poly.pdbx_seq_one_letter_code
_entity_poly.pdbx_strand_id
1 'polypeptide(L)'
;MSIEPEKKGRTRALVREIAERILKGGQNPTQMMIRKMVLEEAGITPSPNLVSDELNRFWVEIGKTLSNRQNRPAVPDQIAVMIEKIWDTALAEAGNALASERAAASLEADNARSAAEEAAAIANRSQADLKRAAKEIDHLKGLLEEVRTKVASLTAENAYLAQEKQRLESWVGQQDVAHQAELARITAAHTAEIKRLADAHATEVNTLREEIGKQSEAWDGARKHLMLESDRVRESMRRDIERITRERDDSRQMESQIRIQRSAVQEQNATLTGRLEQAEKDLTRAQNVIIEQNRELAAIRAKQE
;
A
#
# COMPACT_ATOMS: atom_id res chain seq x y z
N MET A 1 58.92 40.45 127.06
CA MET A 1 58.26 40.09 125.79
C MET A 1 57.31 41.20 125.41
N SER A 2 57.78 42.09 124.53
CA SER A 2 57.06 43.26 124.04
C SER A 2 56.32 42.89 122.76
N ILE A 3 55.03 42.65 122.92
CA ILE A 3 54.00 42.66 121.88
C ILE A 3 52.96 43.56 122.56
N GLU A 4 52.67 44.79 122.14
CA GLU A 4 51.65 45.09 121.13
C GLU A 4 51.45 46.62 120.98
N PRO A 5 52.39 47.40 120.42
CA PRO A 5 52.04 48.71 119.86
C PRO A 5 51.16 48.57 118.61
N GLU A 6 51.31 47.47 117.86
CA GLU A 6 50.54 47.19 116.64
C GLU A 6 49.08 46.81 116.89
N LYS A 7 48.76 45.99 117.92
CA LYS A 7 47.35 45.67 118.21
C LYS A 7 46.57 46.88 118.72
N LYS A 8 47.21 47.78 119.49
CA LYS A 8 46.59 49.06 119.89
C LYS A 8 46.32 49.96 118.68
N GLY A 9 47.21 50.03 117.69
CA GLY A 9 46.98 50.75 116.44
C GLY A 9 45.81 50.16 115.63
N ARG A 10 45.74 48.82 115.56
CA ARG A 10 44.66 48.09 114.87
C ARG A 10 43.30 48.27 115.54
N THR A 11 43.22 48.23 116.87
CA THR A 11 41.99 48.49 117.62
C THR A 11 41.52 49.94 117.47
N ARG A 12 42.43 50.92 117.41
CA ARG A 12 42.09 52.34 117.14
C ARG A 12 41.51 52.54 115.74
N ALA A 13 42.13 51.92 114.72
CA ALA A 13 41.63 51.98 113.35
C ALA A 13 40.22 51.36 113.22
N LEU A 14 39.97 50.23 113.89
CA LEU A 14 38.67 49.57 113.89
C LEU A 14 37.58 50.41 114.59
N VAL A 15 37.92 51.04 115.71
CA VAL A 15 37.01 51.99 116.41
C VAL A 15 36.59 53.13 115.48
N ARG A 16 37.54 53.67 114.69
CA ARG A 16 37.26 54.72 113.70
C ARG A 16 36.39 54.23 112.56
N GLU A 17 36.69 53.07 111.98
CA GLU A 17 35.91 52.48 110.89
C GLU A 17 34.45 52.20 111.31
N ILE A 18 34.25 51.67 112.52
CA ILE A 18 32.93 51.42 113.08
C ILE A 18 32.20 52.75 113.36
N ALA A 19 32.90 53.78 113.86
CA ALA A 19 32.31 55.10 114.04
C ALA A 19 31.85 55.72 112.70
N GLU A 20 32.63 55.57 111.63
CA GLU A 20 32.25 56.00 110.28
C GLU A 20 31.04 55.23 109.74
N ARG A 21 31.00 53.92 109.98
CA ARG A 21 29.89 53.06 109.52
C ARG A 21 28.58 53.44 110.21
N ILE A 22 28.61 53.67 111.54
CA ILE A 22 27.45 54.13 112.31
C ILE A 22 26.97 55.49 111.82
N LEU A 23 27.90 56.42 111.53
CA LEU A 23 27.56 57.76 111.04
C LEU A 23 26.94 57.73 109.63
N LYS A 24 27.45 56.89 108.71
CA LYS A 24 26.85 56.68 107.37
C LYS A 24 25.43 56.09 107.46
N GLY A 25 25.15 55.34 108.53
CA GLY A 25 23.82 54.85 108.88
C GLY A 25 22.89 55.88 109.53
N GLY A 26 23.32 57.13 109.71
CA GLY A 26 22.50 58.21 110.26
C GLY A 26 22.35 58.21 111.79
N GLN A 27 23.17 57.44 112.51
CA GLN A 27 23.14 57.37 113.98
C GLN A 27 24.40 58.00 114.59
N ASN A 28 24.28 58.56 115.80
CA ASN A 28 25.42 59.15 116.51
C ASN A 28 26.27 58.05 117.18
N PRO A 29 27.54 57.87 116.79
CA PRO A 29 28.41 56.87 117.42
C PRO A 29 28.59 57.16 118.91
N THR A 30 28.06 56.26 119.75
CA THR A 30 28.19 56.31 121.20
C THR A 30 29.22 55.28 121.66
N GLN A 31 29.96 55.56 122.74
CA GLN A 31 31.00 54.69 123.29
C GLN A 31 30.53 53.25 123.53
N MET A 32 29.31 53.05 124.05
CA MET A 32 28.73 51.72 124.26
C MET A 32 28.50 50.96 122.94
N MET A 33 28.07 51.66 121.90
CA MET A 33 27.70 51.07 120.61
C MET A 33 28.93 50.61 119.84
N ILE A 34 30.00 51.42 119.86
CA ILE A 34 31.27 51.04 119.26
C ILE A 34 31.90 49.86 120.02
N ARG A 35 31.83 49.85 121.36
CA ARG A 35 32.35 48.73 122.16
C ARG A 35 31.64 47.42 121.84
N LYS A 36 30.32 47.45 121.64
CA LYS A 36 29.52 46.28 121.28
C LYS A 36 29.91 45.76 119.89
N MET A 37 29.99 46.64 118.89
CA MET A 37 30.34 46.24 117.52
C MET A 37 31.81 45.80 117.37
N VAL A 38 32.75 46.42 118.10
CA VAL A 38 34.16 45.97 118.14
C VAL A 38 34.28 44.57 118.76
N LEU A 39 33.48 44.30 119.80
CA LEU A 39 33.44 42.98 120.42
C LEU A 39 32.89 41.92 119.46
N GLU A 40 31.82 42.25 118.73
CA GLU A 40 31.20 41.39 117.73
C GLU A 40 32.12 41.12 116.52
N GLU A 41 32.85 42.13 116.03
CA GLU A 41 33.67 42.01 114.80
C GLU A 41 35.10 41.51 115.02
N ALA A 42 35.73 41.83 116.16
CA ALA A 42 37.14 41.50 116.41
C ALA A 42 37.37 40.61 117.64
N GLY A 43 36.32 40.30 118.42
CA GLY A 43 36.43 39.46 119.63
C GLY A 43 37.28 40.07 120.75
N ILE A 44 37.60 41.37 120.67
CA ILE A 44 38.44 42.10 121.62
C ILE A 44 37.55 43.04 122.43
N THR A 45 37.76 43.13 123.75
CA THR A 45 37.11 44.14 124.60
C THR A 45 38.00 45.38 124.69
N PRO A 46 37.77 46.44 123.90
CA PRO A 46 38.58 47.65 123.96
C PRO A 46 38.35 48.40 125.29
N SER A 47 39.43 48.99 125.81
CA SER A 47 39.39 49.84 127.02
C SER A 47 38.46 51.04 126.79
N PRO A 48 37.55 51.35 127.74
CA PRO A 48 36.63 52.48 127.62
C PRO A 48 37.33 53.80 127.30
N ASN A 49 38.48 54.07 127.92
CA ASN A 49 39.23 55.31 127.70
C ASN A 49 39.77 55.42 126.26
N LEU A 50 40.22 54.30 125.69
CA LEU A 50 40.71 54.25 124.30
C LEU A 50 39.59 54.59 123.30
N VAL A 51 38.38 54.07 123.53
CA VAL A 51 37.23 54.34 122.66
C VAL A 51 36.78 55.80 122.80
N SER A 52 36.80 56.36 124.01
CA SER A 52 36.46 57.77 124.24
C SER A 52 37.44 58.72 123.58
N ASP A 53 38.75 58.46 123.70
CA ASP A 53 39.80 59.30 123.12
C ASP A 53 39.76 59.30 121.58
N GLU A 54 39.55 58.13 120.95
CA GLU A 54 39.41 58.04 119.49
C GLU A 54 38.07 58.56 118.99
N LEU A 55 36.98 58.41 119.75
CA LEU A 55 35.69 58.99 119.41
C LEU A 55 35.73 60.52 119.44
N ASN A 56 36.41 61.12 120.43
CA ASN A 56 36.63 62.57 120.47
C ASN A 56 37.49 63.05 119.29
N ARG A 57 38.56 62.32 118.93
CA ARG A 57 39.37 62.62 117.74
C ARG A 57 38.55 62.52 116.46
N PHE A 58 37.73 61.48 116.33
CA PHE A 58 36.80 61.28 115.22
C PHE A 58 35.82 62.44 115.08
N TRP A 59 35.20 62.90 116.17
CA TRP A 59 34.28 64.04 116.13
C TRP A 59 34.96 65.35 115.76
N VAL A 60 36.23 65.57 116.13
CA VAL A 60 36.99 66.75 115.69
C VAL A 60 37.29 66.70 114.18
N GLU A 61 37.62 65.53 113.65
CA GLU A 61 37.96 65.34 112.23
C GLU A 61 36.71 65.42 111.33
N ILE A 62 35.64 64.72 111.70
CA ILE A 62 34.34 64.77 111.03
C ILE A 62 33.68 66.13 111.20
N GLY A 63 33.80 66.76 112.37
CA GLY A 63 33.31 68.12 112.62
C GLY A 63 33.89 69.12 111.62
N LYS A 64 35.20 69.01 111.29
CA LYS A 64 35.82 69.83 110.23
C LYS A 64 35.25 69.53 108.84
N THR A 65 35.05 68.26 108.48
CA THR A 65 34.53 67.90 107.15
C THR A 65 33.05 68.26 106.97
N LEU A 66 32.23 68.07 108.00
CA LEU A 66 30.82 68.48 108.03
C LEU A 66 30.71 70.00 108.04
N SER A 67 31.52 70.70 108.84
CA SER A 67 31.58 72.18 108.82
C SER A 67 32.02 72.69 107.44
N ASN A 68 33.00 72.05 106.79
CA ASN A 68 33.39 72.41 105.42
C ASN A 68 32.31 72.13 104.38
N ARG A 69 31.47 71.10 104.57
CA ARG A 69 30.31 70.83 103.71
C ARG A 69 29.18 71.82 103.93
N GLN A 70 28.93 72.19 105.19
CA GLN A 70 27.89 73.14 105.58
C GLN A 70 28.27 74.58 105.22
N ASN A 71 29.57 74.91 105.30
CA ASN A 71 30.13 76.21 104.90
C ASN A 71 30.62 76.22 103.45
N ARG A 72 30.32 75.19 102.64
CA ARG A 72 30.62 75.21 101.22
C ARG A 72 29.73 76.28 100.57
N PRO A 73 30.29 77.29 99.89
CA PRO A 73 29.46 78.22 99.13
C PRO A 73 28.65 77.42 98.10
N ALA A 74 27.39 77.81 97.90
CA ALA A 74 26.53 77.22 96.89
C ALA A 74 27.26 77.20 95.54
N VAL A 75 26.96 76.19 94.69
CA VAL A 75 27.48 76.19 93.32
C VAL A 75 27.05 77.51 92.69
N PRO A 76 27.98 78.33 92.16
CA PRO A 76 27.62 79.60 91.55
C PRO A 76 26.54 79.39 90.50
N ASP A 77 25.49 80.21 90.53
CA ASP A 77 24.32 80.08 89.65
C ASP A 77 24.71 80.00 88.16
N GLN A 78 25.81 80.67 87.78
CA GLN A 78 26.39 80.61 86.44
C GLN A 78 26.76 79.19 86.00
N ILE A 79 27.27 78.35 86.90
CA ILE A 79 27.63 76.96 86.62
C ILE A 79 26.37 76.09 86.51
N ALA A 80 25.37 76.32 87.37
CA ALA A 80 24.09 75.61 87.30
C ALA A 80 23.38 75.86 85.96
N VAL A 81 23.31 77.12 85.53
CA VAL A 81 22.74 77.50 84.22
C VAL A 81 23.53 76.91 83.05
N MET A 82 24.86 76.81 83.14
CA MET A 82 25.67 76.14 82.10
C MET A 82 25.39 74.64 82.03
N ILE A 83 25.24 73.96 83.17
CA ILE A 83 24.91 72.53 83.22
C ILE A 83 23.51 72.29 82.64
N GLU A 84 22.52 73.12 82.98
CA GLU A 84 21.18 73.04 82.40
C GLU A 84 21.21 73.24 80.88
N LYS A 85 21.94 74.25 80.39
CA LYS A 85 22.12 74.46 78.94
C LYS A 85 22.76 73.27 78.24
N ILE A 86 23.81 72.68 78.83
CA ILE A 86 24.46 71.49 78.28
C ILE A 86 23.46 70.33 78.23
N TRP A 87 22.67 70.14 79.29
CA TRP A 87 21.62 69.12 79.31
C TRP A 87 20.54 69.35 78.26
N ASP A 88 20.07 70.59 78.10
CA ASP A 88 19.08 70.95 77.08
C ASP A 88 19.63 70.70 75.66
N THR A 89 20.89 71.04 75.40
CA THR A 89 21.54 70.76 74.11
C THR A 89 21.69 69.27 73.86
N ALA A 90 22.11 68.50 74.87
CA ALA A 90 22.24 67.05 74.76
C ALA A 90 20.88 66.37 74.56
N LEU A 91 19.82 66.87 75.23
CA LEU A 91 18.47 66.36 75.08
C LEU A 91 17.90 66.68 73.69
N ALA A 92 18.14 67.89 73.18
CA ALA A 92 17.74 68.29 71.84
C ALA A 92 18.47 67.47 70.77
N GLU A 93 19.78 67.25 70.91
CA GLU A 93 20.58 66.46 69.97
C GLU A 93 20.17 64.98 70.00
N ALA A 94 19.93 64.40 71.18
CA ALA A 94 19.39 63.05 71.31
C ALA A 94 17.97 62.92 70.69
N GLY A 95 17.12 63.94 70.87
CA GLY A 95 15.80 64.00 70.24
C GLY A 95 15.88 64.05 68.72
N ASN A 96 16.79 64.85 68.17
CA ASN A 96 17.04 64.96 66.73
C ASN A 96 17.62 63.66 66.15
N ALA A 97 18.57 63.04 66.85
CA ALA A 97 19.15 61.75 66.46
C ALA A 97 18.07 60.65 66.42
N LEU A 98 17.24 60.54 67.47
CA LEU A 98 16.15 59.58 67.52
C LEU A 98 15.09 59.83 66.44
N ALA A 99 14.77 61.10 66.15
CA ALA A 99 13.85 61.44 65.06
C ALA A 99 14.42 61.04 63.69
N SER A 100 15.73 61.24 63.49
CA SER A 100 16.43 60.82 62.27
C SER A 100 16.44 59.29 62.11
N GLU A 101 16.75 58.55 63.17
CA GLU A 101 16.72 57.08 63.17
C GLU A 101 15.31 56.54 62.88
N ARG A 102 14.27 57.13 63.50
CA ARG A 102 12.88 56.75 63.23
C ARG A 102 12.48 57.02 61.79
N ALA A 103 12.89 58.16 61.22
CA ALA A 103 12.64 58.48 59.83
C ALA A 103 13.35 57.50 58.88
N ALA A 104 14.61 57.16 59.16
CA ALA A 104 15.37 56.18 58.39
C ALA A 104 14.75 54.78 58.46
N ALA A 105 14.36 54.32 59.66
CA ALA A 105 13.70 53.04 59.85
C ALA A 105 12.31 52.98 59.19
N SER A 106 11.54 54.08 59.22
CA SER A 106 10.26 54.17 58.50
C SER A 106 10.47 54.06 56.99
N LEU A 107 11.45 54.78 56.45
CA LEU A 107 11.77 54.73 55.02
C LEU A 107 12.23 53.33 54.60
N GLU A 108 13.05 52.67 55.41
CA GLU A 108 13.49 51.30 55.14
C GLU A 108 12.31 50.31 55.19
N ALA A 109 11.40 50.46 56.16
CA ALA A 109 10.19 49.64 56.24
C ALA A 109 9.27 49.84 55.02
N ASP A 110 9.07 51.09 54.58
CA ASP A 110 8.26 51.41 53.39
C ASP A 110 8.89 50.88 52.10
N ASN A 111 10.22 50.96 51.97
CA ASN A 111 10.95 50.38 50.85
C ASN A 111 10.86 48.85 50.85
N ALA A 112 11.04 48.20 52.01
CA ALA A 112 10.92 46.76 52.16
C ALA A 112 9.51 46.27 51.84
N ARG A 113 8.48 47.03 52.25
CA ARG A 113 7.09 46.74 51.92
C ARG A 113 6.83 46.85 50.42
N SER A 114 7.29 47.93 49.79
CA SER A 114 7.13 48.13 48.34
C SER A 114 7.82 47.02 47.54
N ALA A 115 9.05 46.64 47.92
CA ALA A 115 9.77 45.54 47.31
C ALA A 115 9.07 44.17 47.51
N ALA A 116 8.47 43.94 48.68
CA ALA A 116 7.70 42.73 48.93
C ALA A 116 6.41 42.67 48.09
N GLU A 117 5.71 43.79 47.91
CA GLU A 117 4.52 43.90 47.06
C GLU A 117 4.86 43.64 45.59
N GLU A 118 5.98 44.19 45.09
CA GLU A 118 6.48 43.93 43.73
C GLU A 118 6.87 42.46 43.53
N ALA A 119 7.61 41.88 44.48
CA ALA A 119 8.00 40.47 44.43
C ALA A 119 6.77 39.54 44.44
N ALA A 120 5.76 39.86 45.25
CA ALA A 120 4.50 39.13 45.27
C ALA A 120 3.74 39.23 43.94
N ALA A 121 3.74 40.43 43.31
CA ALA A 121 3.12 40.61 42.00
C ALA A 121 3.83 39.80 40.90
N ILE A 122 5.17 39.76 40.91
CA ILE A 122 5.96 38.95 39.97
C ILE A 122 5.71 37.46 40.20
N ALA A 123 5.73 37.00 41.46
CA ALA A 123 5.46 35.62 41.82
C ALA A 123 4.06 35.19 41.34
N ASN A 124 3.03 36.02 41.56
CA ASN A 124 1.67 35.75 41.10
C ASN A 124 1.57 35.66 39.56
N ARG A 125 2.25 36.56 38.83
CA ARG A 125 2.30 36.48 37.36
C ARG A 125 2.97 35.19 36.89
N SER A 126 4.13 34.85 37.46
CA SER A 126 4.84 33.61 37.12
C SER A 126 4.00 32.37 37.42
N GLN A 127 3.26 32.35 38.52
CA GLN A 127 2.36 31.25 38.86
C GLN A 127 1.18 31.15 37.89
N ALA A 128 0.63 32.27 37.45
CA ALA A 128 -0.42 32.29 36.44
C ALA A 128 0.08 31.74 35.09
N ASP A 129 1.30 32.10 34.68
CA ASP A 129 1.91 31.60 33.45
C ASP A 129 2.24 30.11 33.53
N LEU A 130 2.76 29.63 34.67
CA LEU A 130 2.96 28.20 34.91
C LEU A 130 1.65 27.42 34.86
N LYS A 131 0.56 27.96 35.40
CA LYS A 131 -0.77 27.33 35.30
C LYS A 131 -1.29 27.27 33.86
N ARG A 132 -1.02 28.30 33.05
CA ARG A 132 -1.37 28.29 31.62
C ARG A 132 -0.56 27.26 30.85
N ALA A 133 0.75 27.21 31.07
CA ALA A 133 1.63 26.23 30.46
C ALA A 133 1.25 24.79 30.84
N ALA A 134 0.88 24.55 32.10
CA ALA A 134 0.41 23.23 32.55
C ALA A 134 -0.86 22.78 31.80
N LYS A 135 -1.84 23.68 31.64
CA LYS A 135 -3.05 23.38 30.86
C LYS A 135 -2.75 23.09 29.39
N GLU A 136 -1.83 23.83 28.79
CA GLU A 136 -1.41 23.60 27.41
C GLU A 136 -0.73 22.24 27.25
N ILE A 137 0.14 21.86 28.19
CA ILE A 137 0.78 20.54 28.21
C ILE A 137 -0.27 19.43 28.30
N ASP A 138 -1.28 19.58 29.16
CA ASP A 138 -2.33 18.57 29.29
C ASP A 138 -3.20 18.49 28.02
N HIS A 139 -3.47 19.62 27.37
CA HIS A 139 -4.15 19.65 26.07
C HIS A 139 -3.34 18.92 24.99
N LEU A 140 -2.04 19.23 24.88
CA LEU A 140 -1.14 18.58 23.91
C LEU A 140 -0.99 17.08 24.17
N LYS A 141 -1.00 16.64 25.43
CA LYS A 141 -1.04 15.21 25.77
C LYS A 141 -2.33 14.55 25.31
N GLY A 142 -3.47 15.24 25.47
CA GLY A 142 -4.76 14.77 24.93
C GLY A 142 -4.70 14.57 23.42
N LEU A 143 -4.25 15.59 22.68
CA LEU A 143 -4.07 15.51 21.23
C LEU A 143 -3.09 14.40 20.81
N LEU A 144 -2.01 14.21 21.56
CA LEU A 144 -1.05 13.14 21.31
C LEU A 144 -1.70 11.76 21.41
N GLU A 145 -2.54 11.52 22.42
CA GLU A 145 -3.27 10.25 22.58
C GLU A 145 -4.34 10.06 21.50
N GLU A 146 -5.05 11.12 21.10
CA GLU A 146 -5.96 11.07 19.95
C GLU A 146 -5.22 10.70 18.65
N VAL A 147 -4.06 11.28 18.40
CA VAL A 147 -3.23 10.93 17.24
C VAL A 147 -2.71 9.49 17.34
N ARG A 148 -2.27 9.04 18.53
CA ARG A 148 -1.82 7.66 18.74
C ARG A 148 -2.92 6.65 18.47
N THR A 149 -4.13 6.89 18.99
CA THR A 149 -5.29 6.03 18.72
C THR A 149 -5.68 6.04 17.25
N LYS A 150 -5.62 7.21 16.59
CA LYS A 150 -5.89 7.29 15.15
C LYS A 150 -4.85 6.53 14.33
N VAL A 151 -3.56 6.67 14.63
CA VAL A 151 -2.48 5.90 13.99
C VAL A 151 -2.65 4.40 14.23
N ALA A 152 -2.99 3.97 15.45
CA ALA A 152 -3.27 2.57 15.74
C ALA A 152 -4.46 2.03 14.92
N SER A 153 -5.54 2.79 14.78
CA SER A 153 -6.69 2.39 13.95
C SER A 153 -6.33 2.30 12.46
N LEU A 154 -5.61 3.28 11.91
CA LEU A 154 -5.20 3.29 10.51
C LEU A 154 -4.17 2.21 10.18
N THR A 155 -3.29 1.87 11.13
CA THR A 155 -2.34 0.76 10.96
C THR A 155 -3.05 -0.59 10.96
N ALA A 156 -4.06 -0.78 11.83
CA ALA A 156 -4.91 -1.97 11.81
C ALA A 156 -5.73 -2.08 10.51
N GLU A 157 -6.31 -0.96 10.04
CA GLU A 157 -7.05 -0.91 8.78
C GLU A 157 -6.16 -1.25 7.57
N ASN A 158 -4.95 -0.69 7.50
CA ASN A 158 -3.99 -1.03 6.45
C ASN A 158 -3.58 -2.51 6.48
N ALA A 159 -3.38 -3.09 7.66
CA ALA A 159 -3.08 -4.52 7.79
C ALA A 159 -4.24 -5.39 7.28
N TYR A 160 -5.47 -5.02 7.62
CA TYR A 160 -6.67 -5.69 7.11
C TYR A 160 -6.79 -5.59 5.58
N LEU A 161 -6.62 -4.38 5.02
CA LEU A 161 -6.67 -4.17 3.57
C LEU A 161 -5.56 -4.92 2.83
N ALA A 162 -4.37 -5.02 3.41
CA ALA A 162 -3.27 -5.80 2.84
C ALA A 162 -3.60 -7.30 2.79
N GLN A 163 -4.19 -7.83 3.86
CA GLN A 163 -4.66 -9.22 3.91
C GLN A 163 -5.78 -9.48 2.89
N GLU A 164 -6.74 -8.56 2.79
CA GLU A 164 -7.84 -8.68 1.84
C GLU A 164 -7.35 -8.60 0.38
N LYS A 165 -6.39 -7.71 0.09
CA LYS A 165 -5.74 -7.66 -1.21
C LYS A 165 -5.06 -8.99 -1.54
N GLN A 166 -4.28 -9.55 -0.61
CA GLN A 166 -3.63 -10.84 -0.83
C GLN A 166 -4.64 -11.97 -1.06
N ARG A 167 -5.76 -11.96 -0.33
CA ARG A 167 -6.86 -12.92 -0.50
C ARG A 167 -7.46 -12.80 -1.91
N LEU A 168 -7.76 -11.58 -2.36
CA LEU A 168 -8.31 -11.33 -3.70
C LEU A 168 -7.31 -11.70 -4.80
N GLU A 169 -6.03 -11.38 -4.66
CA GLU A 169 -4.99 -11.80 -5.60
C GLU A 169 -4.90 -13.33 -5.71
N SER A 170 -4.96 -14.04 -4.57
CA SER A 170 -4.97 -15.50 -4.57
C SER A 170 -6.22 -16.07 -5.24
N TRP A 171 -7.38 -15.43 -5.04
CA TRP A 171 -8.64 -15.85 -5.63
C TRP A 171 -8.67 -15.62 -7.15
N VAL A 172 -8.23 -14.45 -7.61
CA VAL A 172 -8.08 -14.15 -9.05
C VAL A 172 -7.08 -15.10 -9.69
N GLY A 173 -5.93 -15.34 -9.06
CA GLY A 173 -4.94 -16.30 -9.55
C GLY A 173 -5.49 -17.73 -9.69
N GLN A 174 -6.29 -18.19 -8.72
CA GLN A 174 -6.98 -19.49 -8.82
C GLN A 174 -8.00 -19.51 -9.96
N GLN A 175 -8.77 -18.43 -10.12
CA GLN A 175 -9.76 -18.33 -11.19
C GLN A 175 -9.10 -18.31 -12.57
N ASP A 176 -7.98 -17.60 -12.75
CA ASP A 176 -7.23 -17.56 -14.00
C ASP A 176 -6.68 -18.94 -14.36
N VAL A 177 -6.13 -19.69 -13.40
CA VAL A 177 -5.68 -21.07 -13.61
C VAL A 177 -6.85 -21.97 -14.01
N ALA A 178 -8.01 -21.86 -13.35
CA ALA A 178 -9.20 -22.62 -13.69
C ALA A 178 -9.73 -22.29 -15.11
N HIS A 179 -9.77 -21.00 -15.47
CA HIS A 179 -10.15 -20.56 -16.81
C HIS A 179 -9.18 -21.06 -17.87
N GLN A 180 -7.86 -20.98 -17.62
CA GLN A 180 -6.85 -21.51 -18.55
C GLN A 180 -6.98 -23.02 -18.73
N ALA A 181 -7.27 -23.76 -17.67
CA ALA A 181 -7.51 -25.20 -17.74
C ALA A 181 -8.76 -25.53 -18.57
N GLU A 182 -9.86 -24.79 -18.41
CA GLU A 182 -11.06 -24.96 -19.24
C GLU A 182 -10.83 -24.58 -20.70
N LEU A 183 -10.12 -23.48 -20.97
CA LEU A 183 -9.72 -23.12 -22.34
C LEU A 183 -8.84 -24.20 -22.98
N ALA A 184 -7.88 -24.76 -22.23
CA ALA A 184 -7.05 -25.87 -22.69
C ALA A 184 -7.91 -27.12 -22.97
N ARG A 185 -8.89 -27.42 -22.12
CA ARG A 185 -9.82 -28.55 -22.32
C ARG A 185 -10.68 -28.37 -23.56
N ILE A 186 -11.27 -27.19 -23.76
CA ILE A 186 -12.11 -26.89 -24.92
C ILE A 186 -11.28 -26.90 -26.21
N THR A 187 -10.09 -26.30 -26.20
CA THR A 187 -9.20 -26.30 -27.37
C THR A 187 -8.72 -27.71 -27.72
N ALA A 188 -8.41 -28.55 -26.73
CA ALA A 188 -8.10 -29.96 -26.94
C ALA A 188 -9.30 -30.74 -27.53
N ALA A 189 -10.51 -30.51 -27.03
CA ALA A 189 -11.72 -31.14 -27.56
C ALA A 189 -12.02 -30.71 -29.00
N HIS A 190 -11.94 -29.41 -29.29
CA HIS A 190 -12.14 -28.88 -30.64
C HIS A 190 -11.07 -29.36 -31.63
N THR A 191 -9.80 -29.40 -31.23
CA THR A 191 -8.73 -29.90 -32.11
C THR A 191 -8.90 -31.40 -32.39
N ALA A 192 -9.36 -32.18 -31.41
CA ALA A 192 -9.69 -33.58 -31.61
C ALA A 192 -10.87 -33.77 -32.59
N GLU A 193 -11.94 -32.98 -32.48
CA GLU A 193 -13.08 -33.08 -33.40
C GLU A 193 -12.72 -32.62 -34.82
N ILE A 194 -11.96 -31.53 -34.97
CA ILE A 194 -11.45 -31.08 -36.28
C ILE A 194 -10.62 -32.20 -36.92
N LYS A 195 -9.74 -32.85 -36.16
CA LYS A 195 -8.94 -33.97 -36.66
C LYS A 195 -9.83 -35.14 -37.06
N ARG A 196 -10.83 -35.50 -36.24
CA ARG A 196 -11.79 -36.57 -36.53
C ARG A 196 -12.56 -36.32 -37.83
N LEU A 197 -13.02 -35.08 -38.04
CA LEU A 197 -13.70 -34.67 -39.27
C LEU A 197 -12.76 -34.66 -40.47
N ALA A 198 -11.53 -34.18 -40.31
CA ALA A 198 -10.53 -34.21 -41.37
C ALA A 198 -10.20 -35.65 -41.80
N ASP A 199 -10.03 -36.56 -40.84
CA ASP A 199 -9.79 -37.98 -41.10
C ASP A 199 -11.01 -38.62 -41.80
N ALA A 200 -12.24 -38.33 -41.35
CA ALA A 200 -13.46 -38.80 -42.00
C ALA A 200 -13.57 -38.28 -43.45
N HIS A 201 -13.37 -36.99 -43.68
CA HIS A 201 -13.35 -36.43 -45.03
C HIS A 201 -12.24 -37.03 -45.90
N ALA A 202 -11.06 -37.29 -45.35
CA ALA A 202 -9.99 -37.96 -46.08
C ALA A 202 -10.40 -39.39 -46.51
N THR A 203 -11.10 -40.12 -45.64
CA THR A 203 -11.63 -41.44 -45.99
C THR A 203 -12.70 -41.35 -47.09
N GLU A 204 -13.66 -40.43 -46.99
CA GLU A 204 -14.70 -40.21 -48.01
C GLU A 204 -14.10 -39.81 -49.36
N VAL A 205 -13.12 -38.91 -49.37
CA VAL A 205 -12.45 -38.49 -50.61
C VAL A 205 -11.70 -39.67 -51.24
N ASN A 206 -11.06 -40.52 -50.45
CA ASN A 206 -10.37 -41.70 -50.97
C ASN A 206 -11.36 -42.72 -51.53
N THR A 207 -12.49 -43.00 -50.85
CA THR A 207 -13.51 -43.91 -51.38
C THR A 207 -14.10 -43.38 -52.69
N LEU A 208 -14.41 -42.08 -52.76
CA LEU A 208 -14.90 -41.46 -53.99
C LEU A 208 -13.87 -41.52 -55.12
N ARG A 209 -12.58 -41.33 -54.82
CA ARG A 209 -11.50 -41.49 -55.81
C ARG A 209 -11.40 -42.92 -56.33
N GLU A 210 -11.52 -43.92 -55.45
CA GLU A 210 -11.53 -45.33 -55.84
C GLU A 210 -12.76 -45.67 -56.70
N GLU A 211 -13.94 -45.16 -56.35
CA GLU A 211 -15.16 -45.34 -57.14
C GLU A 211 -15.04 -44.70 -58.53
N ILE A 212 -14.53 -43.47 -58.61
CA ILE A 212 -14.25 -42.80 -59.88
C ILE A 212 -13.23 -43.62 -60.70
N GLY A 213 -12.20 -44.16 -60.07
CA GLY A 213 -11.22 -45.04 -60.72
C GLY A 213 -11.87 -46.29 -61.32
N LYS A 214 -12.67 -47.01 -60.53
CA LYS A 214 -13.43 -48.19 -60.99
C LYS A 214 -14.39 -47.85 -62.12
N GLN A 215 -15.09 -46.72 -62.04
CA GLN A 215 -15.96 -46.25 -63.11
C GLN A 215 -15.16 -45.94 -64.37
N SER A 216 -14.01 -45.26 -64.27
CA SER A 216 -13.14 -44.98 -65.41
C SER A 216 -12.67 -46.26 -66.10
N GLU A 217 -12.23 -47.27 -65.33
CA GLU A 217 -11.83 -48.58 -65.86
C GLU A 217 -13.00 -49.30 -66.57
N ALA A 218 -14.20 -49.24 -65.98
CA ALA A 218 -15.40 -49.80 -66.59
C ALA A 218 -15.77 -49.09 -67.89
N TRP A 219 -15.69 -47.76 -67.93
CA TRP A 219 -15.91 -46.95 -69.13
C TRP A 219 -14.88 -47.27 -70.22
N ASP A 220 -13.60 -47.40 -69.86
CA ASP A 220 -12.55 -47.79 -70.81
C ASP A 220 -12.74 -49.21 -71.33
N GLY A 221 -13.16 -50.14 -70.47
CA GLY A 221 -13.51 -51.51 -70.86
C GLY A 221 -14.70 -51.55 -71.83
N ALA A 222 -15.78 -50.85 -71.52
CA ALA A 222 -16.96 -50.72 -72.37
C ALA A 222 -16.60 -50.07 -73.72
N ARG A 223 -15.78 -49.02 -73.70
CA ARG A 223 -15.28 -48.36 -74.92
C ARG A 223 -14.47 -49.32 -75.79
N LYS A 224 -13.55 -50.10 -75.21
CA LYS A 224 -12.77 -51.12 -75.94
C LYS A 224 -13.68 -52.21 -76.53
N HIS A 225 -14.67 -52.68 -75.78
CA HIS A 225 -15.63 -53.67 -76.25
C HIS A 225 -16.42 -53.15 -77.46
N LEU A 226 -17.00 -51.95 -77.35
CA LEU A 226 -17.73 -51.32 -78.45
C LEU A 226 -16.85 -51.08 -79.68
N MET A 227 -15.56 -50.75 -79.48
CA MET A 227 -14.60 -50.61 -80.58
C MET A 227 -14.38 -51.96 -81.29
N LEU A 228 -14.15 -53.05 -80.54
CA LEU A 228 -14.00 -54.40 -81.09
C LEU A 228 -15.27 -54.91 -81.78
N GLU A 229 -16.45 -54.64 -81.23
CA GLU A 229 -17.73 -54.95 -81.87
C GLU A 229 -17.92 -54.13 -83.14
N SER A 230 -17.61 -52.84 -83.12
CA SER A 230 -17.65 -51.99 -84.31
C SER A 230 -16.70 -52.51 -85.40
N ASP A 231 -15.49 -52.92 -85.05
CA ASP A 231 -14.53 -53.51 -85.98
C ASP A 231 -15.04 -54.87 -86.51
N ARG A 232 -15.61 -55.72 -85.65
CA ARG A 232 -16.23 -57.00 -86.07
C ARG A 232 -17.41 -56.79 -87.02
N VAL A 233 -18.29 -55.85 -86.72
CA VAL A 233 -19.44 -55.50 -87.58
C VAL A 233 -18.94 -54.95 -88.91
N ARG A 234 -17.94 -54.05 -88.89
CA ARG A 234 -17.31 -53.54 -90.12
C ARG A 234 -16.69 -54.66 -90.96
N GLU A 235 -16.00 -55.61 -90.34
CA GLU A 235 -15.39 -56.74 -91.05
C GLU A 235 -16.43 -57.75 -91.55
N SER A 236 -17.53 -57.95 -90.81
CA SER A 236 -18.67 -58.74 -91.30
C SER A 236 -19.33 -58.07 -92.51
N MET A 237 -19.61 -56.78 -92.42
CA MET A 237 -20.16 -55.98 -93.53
C MET A 237 -19.21 -56.01 -94.73
N ARG A 238 -17.89 -55.91 -94.52
CA ARG A 238 -16.90 -56.03 -95.59
C ARG A 238 -16.97 -57.40 -96.28
N ARG A 239 -17.02 -58.49 -95.52
CA ARG A 239 -17.17 -59.85 -96.06
C ARG A 239 -18.49 -60.02 -96.81
N ASP A 240 -19.59 -59.48 -96.30
CA ASP A 240 -20.89 -59.49 -96.99
C ASP A 240 -20.83 -58.69 -98.29
N ILE A 241 -20.21 -57.50 -98.29
CA ILE A 241 -19.99 -56.69 -99.50
C ILE A 241 -19.14 -57.46 -100.52
N GLU A 242 -18.05 -58.10 -100.08
CA GLU A 242 -17.20 -58.91 -100.95
C GLU A 242 -17.97 -60.11 -101.54
N ARG A 243 -18.81 -60.79 -100.74
CA ARG A 243 -19.69 -61.88 -101.21
C ARG A 243 -20.69 -61.37 -102.25
N ILE A 244 -21.44 -60.31 -101.94
CA ILE A 244 -22.42 -59.71 -102.85
C ILE A 244 -21.74 -59.24 -104.14
N THR A 245 -20.51 -58.71 -104.05
CA THR A 245 -19.74 -58.28 -105.22
C THR A 245 -19.38 -59.47 -106.11
N ARG A 246 -18.93 -60.59 -105.53
CA ARG A 246 -18.66 -61.83 -106.30
C ARG A 246 -19.94 -62.41 -106.92
N GLU A 247 -21.01 -62.54 -106.16
CA GLU A 247 -22.32 -63.02 -106.66
C GLU A 247 -22.84 -62.13 -107.80
N ARG A 248 -22.64 -60.81 -107.71
CA ARG A 248 -22.97 -59.86 -108.76
C ARG A 248 -22.11 -60.08 -110.02
N ASP A 249 -20.81 -60.29 -109.87
CA ASP A 249 -19.90 -60.50 -111.00
C ASP A 249 -20.15 -61.87 -111.67
N ASP A 250 -20.42 -62.92 -110.89
CA ASP A 250 -20.85 -64.23 -111.39
C ASP A 250 -22.18 -64.12 -112.14
N SER A 251 -23.16 -63.38 -111.58
CA SER A 251 -24.44 -63.11 -112.25
C SER A 251 -24.24 -62.37 -113.57
N ARG A 252 -23.35 -61.38 -113.63
CA ARG A 252 -22.99 -60.67 -114.87
C ARG A 252 -22.31 -61.58 -115.88
N GLN A 253 -21.44 -62.49 -115.43
CA GLN A 253 -20.82 -63.47 -116.30
C GLN A 253 -21.86 -64.44 -116.86
N MET A 254 -22.82 -64.88 -116.05
CA MET A 254 -23.92 -65.73 -116.46
C MET A 254 -24.87 -65.01 -117.42
N GLU A 255 -25.18 -63.73 -117.19
CA GLU A 255 -25.90 -62.88 -118.15
C GLU A 255 -25.15 -62.76 -119.49
N SER A 256 -23.83 -62.60 -119.46
CA SER A 256 -22.99 -62.58 -120.65
C SER A 256 -23.04 -63.92 -121.40
N GLN A 257 -22.95 -65.04 -120.69
CA GLN A 257 -23.09 -66.38 -121.27
C GLN A 257 -24.48 -66.60 -121.88
N ILE A 258 -25.55 -66.22 -121.18
CA ILE A 258 -26.93 -66.30 -121.70
C ILE A 258 -27.07 -65.41 -122.93
N ARG A 259 -26.44 -64.22 -122.97
CA ARG A 259 -26.44 -63.36 -124.14
C ARG A 259 -25.77 -64.03 -125.35
N ILE A 260 -24.61 -64.67 -125.14
CA ILE A 260 -23.88 -65.43 -126.18
C ILE A 260 -24.70 -66.64 -126.65
N GLN A 261 -25.30 -67.39 -125.72
CA GLN A 261 -26.17 -68.52 -126.05
C GLN A 261 -27.42 -68.06 -126.81
N ARG A 262 -28.02 -66.94 -126.41
CA ARG A 262 -29.17 -66.36 -127.11
C ARG A 262 -28.81 -65.90 -128.51
N SER A 263 -27.63 -65.31 -128.73
CA SER A 263 -27.16 -64.98 -130.08
C SER A 263 -26.90 -66.24 -130.91
N ALA A 264 -26.30 -67.28 -130.32
CA ALA A 264 -26.08 -68.56 -130.99
C ALA A 264 -27.40 -69.27 -131.36
N VAL A 265 -28.40 -69.25 -130.46
CA VAL A 265 -29.75 -69.78 -130.72
C VAL A 265 -30.48 -68.93 -131.75
N GLN A 266 -30.32 -67.60 -131.76
CA GLN A 266 -30.88 -66.75 -132.82
C GLN A 266 -30.27 -67.08 -134.18
N GLU A 267 -28.96 -67.32 -134.25
CA GLU A 267 -28.26 -67.73 -135.47
C GLU A 267 -28.69 -69.14 -135.94
N GLN A 268 -28.86 -70.08 -135.00
CA GLN A 268 -29.43 -71.40 -135.29
C GLN A 268 -30.89 -71.33 -135.76
N ASN A 269 -31.72 -70.49 -135.12
CA ASN A 269 -33.08 -70.26 -135.59
C ASN A 269 -33.07 -69.66 -136.98
N ALA A 270 -32.28 -68.61 -137.26
CA ALA A 270 -32.18 -68.01 -138.59
C ALA A 270 -31.76 -69.02 -139.66
N THR A 271 -30.81 -69.91 -139.35
CA THR A 271 -30.41 -70.99 -140.27
C THR A 271 -31.50 -72.05 -140.45
N LEU A 272 -32.27 -72.38 -139.40
CA LEU A 272 -33.43 -73.27 -139.49
C LEU A 272 -34.59 -72.65 -140.26
N THR A 273 -34.93 -71.36 -140.07
CA THR A 273 -35.94 -70.68 -140.88
C THR A 273 -35.50 -70.61 -142.33
N GLY A 274 -34.22 -70.35 -142.62
CA GLY A 274 -33.70 -70.42 -143.99
C GLY A 274 -33.85 -71.80 -144.62
N ARG A 275 -33.64 -72.89 -143.86
CA ARG A 275 -33.88 -74.26 -144.33
C ARG A 275 -35.37 -74.54 -144.55
N LEU A 276 -36.24 -73.97 -143.73
CA LEU A 276 -37.69 -74.16 -143.80
C LEU A 276 -38.28 -73.40 -145.00
N GLU A 277 -37.84 -72.17 -145.26
CA GLU A 277 -38.19 -71.44 -146.49
C GLU A 277 -37.71 -72.17 -147.76
N GLN A 278 -36.54 -72.80 -147.71
CA GLN A 278 -36.03 -73.61 -148.82
C GLN A 278 -36.91 -74.86 -149.05
N ALA A 279 -37.29 -75.55 -147.98
CA ALA A 279 -38.18 -76.70 -148.03
C ALA A 279 -39.60 -76.33 -148.51
N GLU A 280 -40.12 -75.17 -148.11
CA GLU A 280 -41.41 -74.66 -148.59
C GLU A 280 -41.39 -74.36 -150.09
N LYS A 281 -40.29 -73.79 -150.62
CA LYS A 281 -40.11 -73.57 -152.06
C LYS A 281 -40.04 -74.88 -152.84
N ASP A 282 -39.38 -75.90 -152.30
CA ASP A 282 -39.30 -77.22 -152.93
C ASP A 282 -40.65 -77.96 -152.87
N LEU A 283 -41.44 -77.76 -151.81
CA LEU A 283 -42.81 -78.28 -151.69
C LEU A 283 -43.76 -77.59 -152.69
N THR A 284 -43.64 -76.27 -152.88
CA THR A 284 -44.46 -75.56 -153.89
C THR A 284 -44.13 -76.02 -155.30
N ARG A 285 -42.86 -76.31 -155.60
CA ARG A 285 -42.44 -76.92 -156.86
C ARG A 285 -43.05 -78.32 -157.06
N ALA A 286 -43.04 -79.15 -156.02
CA ALA A 286 -43.65 -80.48 -156.07
C ALA A 286 -45.18 -80.43 -156.22
N GLN A 287 -45.85 -79.48 -155.57
CA GLN A 287 -47.30 -79.29 -155.72
C GLN A 287 -47.71 -78.87 -157.13
N ASN A 288 -46.93 -78.01 -157.80
CA ASN A 288 -47.22 -77.62 -159.18
C ASN A 288 -47.12 -78.79 -160.17
N VAL A 289 -46.16 -79.71 -159.95
CA VAL A 289 -46.01 -80.93 -160.77
C VAL A 289 -47.21 -81.89 -160.58
N ILE A 290 -47.75 -82.01 -159.37
CA ILE A 290 -48.93 -82.86 -159.07
C ILE A 290 -50.22 -82.27 -159.67
N ILE A 291 -50.35 -80.94 -159.71
CA ILE A 291 -51.51 -80.29 -160.34
C ILE A 291 -51.51 -80.51 -161.86
N GLU A 292 -50.35 -80.52 -162.52
CA GLU A 292 -50.24 -80.84 -163.95
C GLU A 292 -50.58 -82.31 -164.23
N GLN A 293 -50.09 -83.26 -163.42
CA GLN A 293 -50.39 -84.70 -163.59
C GLN A 293 -51.87 -85.05 -163.38
N ASN A 294 -52.57 -84.36 -162.47
CA ASN A 294 -54.00 -84.58 -162.24
C ASN A 294 -54.89 -83.99 -163.35
N ARG A 295 -54.44 -82.96 -164.07
CA ARG A 295 -55.15 -82.46 -165.27
C ARG A 295 -55.08 -83.47 -166.42
N GLU A 296 -53.96 -84.19 -166.57
CA GLU A 296 -53.81 -85.23 -167.61
C GLU A 296 -54.63 -86.49 -167.32
N LEU A 297 -54.78 -86.89 -166.06
CA LEU A 297 -55.57 -88.07 -165.67
C LEU A 297 -57.09 -87.87 -165.79
N ALA A 298 -57.60 -86.64 -165.64
CA ALA A 298 -59.03 -86.35 -165.79
C ALA A 298 -59.48 -86.37 -167.27
N ALA A 299 -58.59 -86.04 -168.22
CA ALA A 299 -58.88 -86.10 -169.65
C ALA A 299 -58.99 -87.53 -170.22
N ILE A 300 -58.44 -88.53 -169.52
CA ILE A 300 -58.43 -89.94 -169.95
C ILE A 300 -59.68 -90.70 -169.45
N ARG A 301 -60.31 -90.29 -168.34
CA ARG A 301 -61.54 -90.92 -167.82
C ARG A 301 -62.84 -90.56 -168.58
N ALA A 302 -62.83 -89.55 -169.45
CA ALA A 302 -64.00 -89.12 -170.23
C ALA A 302 -64.17 -89.83 -171.60
N LYS A 303 -63.50 -90.96 -171.84
CA LYS A 303 -63.54 -91.69 -173.13
C LYS A 303 -63.97 -93.17 -173.04
N GLN A 304 -64.54 -93.62 -171.91
CA GLN A 304 -64.98 -95.02 -171.75
C GLN A 304 -66.36 -95.24 -171.09
N GLU A 305 -67.26 -94.27 -171.14
CA GLU A 305 -68.72 -94.44 -171.04
C GLU A 305 -69.40 -93.25 -171.76
#